data_AF-A0A4D8Y6H4-F1
#
_entry.id   AF-A0A4D8Y6H4-F1
#
_cell.length_a   1.000
_cell.length_b   1.000
_cell.length_c   1.000
_cell.angle_alpha   90.00
_cell.angle_beta   90.00
_cell.angle_gamma   90.00
#
_symmetry.space_group_name_H-M   'P 1'
#
loop_
_entity.id
_entity.type
_entity.pdbx_description
1 polymer ?
#
loop_
_entity_poly.entity_id
_entity_poly.type
_entity_poly.pdbx_seq_one_letter_code
_entity_poly.pdbx_strand_id
1 'polypeptide(L)'
;SGARGSAAQIRQLAGMRGLMAKPDGSIIETPITANFREGLNVLQYFISTHGARKGLADTALKTANSGYLTRRLVDVTQDLVVKELDCFTTDGSLMRAIVEGGEVIESLRDRILGRTLADEVLHPESRELLAPAGTLLDEDMLEIFEAVAVDEVKVRTALTCATRFGLCAMCYGRDLGRGGLINNGEAVGVIAAQSIGEPGTQLTMRTFHIGGAASRASVASSVEAKSSGLIGFNAAMRYVTNSKGELVVISRSGEIIIHDEHGRERERHKVPYGAILTVKVGKAIKAGAILANWDPLTRPVIT
;
A
#
# COMPACT_ATOMS: atom_id res chain seq x y z
N SER A 1 -6.61 4.08 -20.91
CA SER A 1 -7.40 5.29 -20.57
C SER A 1 -7.86 5.33 -19.12
N GLY A 2 -7.97 4.19 -18.41
CA GLY A 2 -8.46 4.19 -17.01
C GLY A 2 -9.95 4.50 -16.85
N ALA A 3 -10.67 4.70 -17.96
CA ALA A 3 -12.07 5.13 -17.94
C ALA A 3 -13.02 4.06 -17.36
N ARG A 4 -12.97 2.84 -17.90
CA ARG A 4 -13.68 1.66 -17.40
C ARG A 4 -13.12 0.44 -18.15
N GLY A 5 -12.82 -0.64 -17.44
CA GLY A 5 -12.19 -1.82 -18.04
C GLY A 5 -11.15 -2.45 -17.13
N SER A 6 -11.07 -3.79 -17.10
CA SER A 6 -9.97 -4.51 -16.47
C SER A 6 -9.45 -5.61 -17.39
N ALA A 7 -8.22 -6.09 -17.14
CA ALA A 7 -7.65 -7.22 -17.87
C ALA A 7 -8.55 -8.48 -17.77
N ALA A 8 -9.25 -8.66 -16.65
CA ALA A 8 -10.22 -9.73 -16.48
C ALA A 8 -11.43 -9.57 -17.42
N GLN A 9 -11.96 -8.34 -17.58
CA GLN A 9 -13.07 -8.06 -18.50
C GLN A 9 -12.65 -8.26 -19.97
N ILE A 10 -11.45 -7.83 -20.35
CA ILE A 10 -10.91 -8.03 -21.70
C ILE A 10 -10.75 -9.52 -22.00
N ARG A 11 -10.24 -10.30 -21.04
CA ARG A 11 -10.10 -11.76 -21.17
C ARG A 11 -11.44 -12.43 -21.47
N GLN A 12 -12.51 -12.05 -20.77
CA GLN A 12 -13.83 -12.62 -20.99
C GLN A 12 -14.46 -12.20 -22.33
N LEU A 13 -14.13 -11.01 -22.83
CA LEU A 13 -14.67 -10.49 -24.10
C LEU A 13 -13.97 -11.07 -25.33
N ALA A 14 -12.64 -11.19 -25.30
CA ALA A 14 -11.83 -11.48 -26.48
C ALA A 14 -10.93 -12.73 -26.36
N GLY A 15 -10.77 -13.29 -25.16
CA GLY A 15 -9.93 -14.47 -24.92
C GLY A 15 -10.78 -15.69 -24.60
N MET A 16 -10.89 -16.01 -23.31
CA MET A 16 -11.74 -17.07 -22.80
C MET A 16 -12.37 -16.63 -21.48
N ARG A 17 -13.56 -17.15 -21.16
CA ARG A 17 -14.19 -16.85 -19.88
C ARG A 17 -13.49 -17.54 -18.70
N GLY A 18 -12.97 -18.74 -18.89
CA GLY A 18 -12.10 -19.45 -17.95
C GLY A 18 -12.84 -20.26 -16.88
N LEU A 19 -12.20 -20.41 -15.72
CA LEU A 19 -12.67 -21.23 -14.59
C LEU A 19 -13.71 -20.49 -13.76
N MET A 20 -14.73 -21.23 -13.29
CA MET A 20 -15.82 -20.72 -12.47
C MET A 20 -15.77 -21.33 -11.06
N ALA A 21 -16.20 -20.57 -10.05
CA ALA A 21 -16.38 -21.09 -8.70
C ALA A 21 -17.77 -21.72 -8.50
N LYS A 22 -17.83 -22.83 -7.77
CA LYS A 22 -19.06 -23.41 -7.21
C LYS A 22 -19.57 -22.55 -6.04
N PRO A 23 -20.84 -22.72 -5.62
CA PRO A 23 -21.39 -22.02 -4.45
C PRO A 23 -20.65 -22.29 -3.12
N ASP A 24 -19.94 -23.42 -3.02
CA ASP A 24 -19.09 -23.78 -1.88
C ASP A 24 -17.70 -23.11 -1.91
N GLY A 25 -17.37 -22.37 -2.99
CA GLY A 25 -16.09 -21.70 -3.19
C GLY A 25 -15.02 -22.54 -3.88
N SER A 26 -15.26 -23.83 -4.11
CA SER A 26 -14.35 -24.68 -4.88
C SER A 26 -14.37 -24.32 -6.38
N ILE A 27 -13.27 -24.58 -7.08
CA ILE A 27 -13.17 -24.30 -8.51
C ILE A 27 -13.77 -25.47 -9.29
N ILE A 28 -14.59 -25.17 -10.30
CA ILE A 28 -15.12 -26.16 -11.24
C ILE A 28 -14.01 -26.54 -12.21
N GLU A 29 -13.71 -27.84 -12.29
CA GLU A 29 -12.62 -28.39 -13.12
C GLU A 29 -12.85 -28.19 -14.62
N THR A 30 -14.12 -28.10 -15.07
CA THR A 30 -14.50 -27.86 -16.46
C THR A 30 -14.47 -26.36 -16.80
N PRO A 31 -13.50 -25.88 -17.60
CA PRO A 31 -13.40 -24.46 -17.96
C PRO A 31 -14.38 -24.08 -19.07
N ILE A 32 -14.74 -22.79 -19.10
CA ILE A 32 -15.46 -22.18 -20.23
C ILE A 32 -14.41 -21.64 -21.20
N THR A 33 -14.17 -22.38 -22.28
CA THR A 33 -13.17 -22.01 -23.31
C THR A 33 -13.64 -20.88 -24.21
N ALA A 34 -14.95 -20.76 -24.43
CA ALA A 34 -15.53 -19.70 -25.23
C ALA A 34 -15.45 -18.32 -24.55
N ASN A 35 -15.43 -17.26 -25.36
CA ASN A 35 -15.60 -15.88 -24.93
C ASN A 35 -16.99 -15.32 -25.26
N PHE A 36 -17.28 -14.10 -24.80
CA PHE A 36 -18.59 -13.48 -25.04
C PHE A 36 -18.88 -13.16 -26.51
N ARG A 37 -17.85 -12.99 -27.36
CA ARG A 37 -18.04 -12.77 -28.80
C ARG A 37 -18.43 -14.06 -29.52
N GLU A 38 -17.86 -15.19 -29.11
CA GLU A 38 -18.18 -16.53 -29.65
C GLU A 38 -19.54 -17.05 -29.17
N GLY A 39 -19.99 -16.58 -27.99
CA GLY A 39 -21.23 -17.01 -27.36
C GLY A 39 -21.03 -18.21 -26.43
N LEU A 40 -21.99 -18.40 -25.51
CA LEU A 40 -21.97 -19.47 -24.53
C LEU A 40 -23.07 -20.48 -24.84
N ASN A 41 -22.74 -21.77 -24.78
CA ASN A 41 -23.76 -22.81 -24.84
C ASN A 41 -24.56 -22.90 -23.53
N VAL A 42 -25.68 -23.62 -23.55
CA VAL A 42 -26.61 -23.71 -22.40
C VAL A 42 -25.89 -24.19 -21.12
N LEU A 43 -25.02 -25.19 -21.23
CA LEU A 43 -24.29 -25.73 -20.09
C LEU A 43 -23.29 -24.71 -19.51
N GLN A 44 -22.51 -24.04 -20.36
CA GLN A 44 -21.54 -23.02 -19.96
C GLN A 44 -22.24 -21.82 -19.30
N TYR A 45 -23.36 -21.39 -19.87
CA TYR A 45 -24.17 -20.33 -19.27
C TYR A 45 -24.70 -20.76 -17.90
N PHE A 46 -25.28 -21.96 -17.79
CA PHE A 46 -25.79 -22.50 -16.53
C PHE A 46 -24.72 -22.70 -15.45
N ILE A 47 -23.50 -23.11 -15.82
CA ILE A 47 -22.37 -23.18 -14.88
C ILE A 47 -22.01 -21.79 -14.37
N SER A 48 -22.00 -20.77 -15.24
CA SER A 48 -21.64 -19.39 -14.86
C SER A 48 -22.66 -18.73 -13.92
N THR A 49 -23.92 -19.15 -13.94
CA THR A 49 -24.98 -18.55 -13.09
C THR A 49 -24.83 -18.92 -11.62
N HIS A 50 -24.24 -20.07 -11.28
CA HIS A 50 -24.06 -20.50 -9.90
C HIS A 50 -23.14 -19.54 -9.13
N GLY A 51 -21.94 -19.29 -9.68
CA GLY A 51 -20.99 -18.34 -9.11
C GLY A 51 -21.54 -16.90 -9.10
N ALA A 52 -22.22 -16.48 -10.17
CA ALA A 52 -22.84 -15.16 -10.24
C ALA A 52 -23.94 -14.96 -9.19
N ARG A 53 -24.85 -15.94 -9.04
CA ARG A 53 -25.94 -15.89 -8.05
C ARG A 53 -25.39 -15.88 -6.62
N LYS A 54 -24.38 -16.70 -6.32
CA LYS A 54 -23.72 -16.70 -5.01
C LYS A 54 -23.06 -15.36 -4.73
N GLY A 55 -22.33 -14.79 -5.69
CA GLY A 55 -21.72 -13.47 -5.56
C GLY A 55 -22.73 -12.35 -5.30
N LEU A 56 -23.85 -12.33 -6.06
CA LEU A 56 -24.93 -11.36 -5.86
C LEU A 56 -25.61 -11.52 -4.49
N ALA A 57 -25.91 -12.77 -4.09
CA ALA A 57 -26.52 -13.05 -2.79
C ALA A 57 -25.59 -12.67 -1.62
N ASP A 58 -24.30 -13.02 -1.71
CA ASP A 58 -23.31 -12.64 -0.71
C ASP A 58 -23.13 -11.14 -0.62
N THR A 59 -23.20 -10.43 -1.75
CA THR A 59 -23.15 -8.97 -1.74
C THR A 59 -24.34 -8.40 -0.97
N ALA A 60 -25.56 -8.86 -1.27
CA ALA A 60 -26.76 -8.40 -0.58
C ALA A 60 -26.70 -8.68 0.94
N LEU A 61 -26.25 -9.87 1.34
CA LEU A 61 -26.18 -10.27 2.75
C LEU A 61 -25.02 -9.61 3.51
N LYS A 62 -23.81 -9.58 2.93
CA LYS A 62 -22.62 -9.04 3.63
C LYS A 62 -22.65 -7.52 3.75
N THR A 63 -23.35 -6.82 2.85
CA THR A 63 -23.57 -5.37 2.98
C THR A 63 -24.25 -5.03 4.31
N ALA A 64 -25.24 -5.84 4.74
CA ALA A 64 -25.91 -5.64 6.02
C ALA A 64 -24.96 -5.80 7.21
N ASN A 65 -24.04 -6.78 7.16
CA ASN A 65 -23.04 -6.98 8.21
C ASN A 65 -22.06 -5.81 8.32
N SER A 66 -21.58 -5.28 7.18
CA SER A 66 -20.73 -4.09 7.16
C SER A 66 -21.46 -2.86 7.71
N GLY A 67 -22.72 -2.65 7.30
CA GLY A 67 -23.54 -1.55 7.83
C GLY A 67 -23.79 -1.66 9.34
N TYR A 68 -24.08 -2.87 9.84
CA TYR A 68 -24.24 -3.12 11.27
C TYR A 68 -22.95 -2.86 12.04
N LEU A 69 -21.80 -3.28 11.50
CA LEU A 69 -20.48 -2.98 12.09
C LEU A 69 -20.25 -1.47 12.16
N THR A 70 -20.51 -0.73 11.08
CA THR A 70 -20.36 0.74 11.05
C THR A 70 -21.20 1.40 12.13
N ARG A 71 -22.45 0.98 12.30
CA ARG A 71 -23.30 1.48 13.40
C ARG A 71 -22.66 1.24 14.77
N ARG A 72 -22.18 0.02 15.03
CA ARG A 72 -21.51 -0.29 16.30
C ARG A 72 -20.22 0.48 16.51
N LEU A 73 -19.45 0.73 15.44
CA LEU A 73 -18.25 1.56 15.50
C LEU A 73 -18.62 2.99 15.92
N VAL A 74 -19.65 3.57 15.31
CA VAL A 74 -20.14 4.91 15.69
C VAL A 74 -20.62 4.93 17.14
N ASP A 75 -21.42 3.95 17.57
CA ASP A 75 -21.96 3.88 18.94
C ASP A 75 -20.83 3.89 20.01
N VAL A 76 -19.69 3.24 19.73
CA VAL A 76 -18.54 3.18 20.64
C VAL A 76 -17.65 4.43 20.56
N THR A 77 -17.57 5.06 19.39
CA THR A 77 -16.59 6.14 19.13
C THR A 77 -17.17 7.54 19.16
N GLN A 78 -18.50 7.71 19.16
CA GLN A 78 -19.16 9.02 19.06
C GLN A 78 -18.72 10.05 20.12
N ASP A 79 -18.32 9.59 21.31
CA ASP A 79 -17.88 10.47 22.41
C ASP A 79 -16.43 10.96 22.25
N LEU A 80 -15.71 10.46 21.24
CA LEU A 80 -14.32 10.83 20.97
C LEU A 80 -14.27 12.14 20.18
N VAL A 81 -14.06 13.22 20.91
CA VAL A 81 -13.96 14.59 20.40
C VAL A 81 -12.60 15.18 20.78
N VAL A 82 -12.04 16.04 19.93
CA VAL A 82 -10.85 16.83 20.29
C VAL A 82 -11.25 17.86 21.34
N LYS A 83 -10.62 17.86 22.52
CA LYS A 83 -11.00 18.73 23.66
C LYS A 83 -9.99 19.81 24.01
N GLU A 84 -8.72 19.52 23.78
CA GLU A 84 -7.61 20.39 24.17
C GLU A 84 -6.51 20.35 23.13
N LEU A 85 -5.59 21.32 23.18
CA LEU A 85 -4.49 21.38 22.24
C LEU A 85 -3.46 20.27 22.53
N ASP A 86 -2.98 20.19 23.77
CA ASP A 86 -1.93 19.26 24.17
C ASP A 86 -2.24 18.64 25.55
N CYS A 87 -2.14 17.32 25.66
CA CYS A 87 -2.24 16.58 26.92
C CYS A 87 -0.89 16.40 27.64
N PHE A 88 0.19 16.98 27.11
CA PHE A 88 1.56 16.94 27.62
C PHE A 88 2.16 15.53 27.81
N THR A 89 1.58 14.53 27.15
CA THR A 89 2.16 13.18 27.15
C THR A 89 3.46 13.15 26.36
N THR A 90 4.49 12.57 26.95
CA THR A 90 5.76 12.21 26.28
C THR A 90 5.69 10.81 25.67
N ASP A 91 4.59 10.08 25.90
CA ASP A 91 4.41 8.75 25.37
C ASP A 91 3.97 8.78 23.91
N GLY A 92 4.62 7.93 23.13
CA GLY A 92 4.39 7.80 21.70
C GLY A 92 4.59 6.37 21.25
N SER A 93 4.29 6.14 19.98
CA SER A 93 4.53 4.87 19.31
C SER A 93 5.68 5.04 18.33
N LEU A 94 6.62 4.08 18.36
CA LEU A 94 7.72 4.02 17.41
C LEU A 94 7.19 3.52 16.05
N MET A 95 7.23 4.40 15.06
CA MET A 95 6.78 4.11 13.69
C MET A 95 7.97 3.78 12.80
N ARG A 96 7.82 2.74 11.98
CA ARG A 96 8.78 2.24 10.99
C ARG A 96 8.05 1.84 9.72
N ALA A 97 8.72 1.80 8.57
CA ALA A 97 8.10 1.27 7.35
C ALA A 97 7.61 -0.19 7.57
N ILE A 98 6.45 -0.53 7.01
CA ILE A 98 5.90 -1.89 7.06
C ILE A 98 6.42 -2.65 5.85
N VAL A 99 7.17 -3.72 6.13
CA VAL A 99 7.78 -4.57 5.09
C VAL A 99 7.26 -6.00 5.24
N GLU A 100 6.67 -6.51 4.16
CA GLU A 100 6.24 -7.91 4.04
C GLU A 100 6.80 -8.52 2.77
N GLY A 101 7.39 -9.72 2.86
CA GLY A 101 7.96 -10.41 1.69
C GLY A 101 9.08 -9.66 0.96
N GLY A 102 9.75 -8.70 1.62
CA GLY A 102 10.75 -7.83 1.00
C GLY A 102 10.15 -6.58 0.33
N GLU A 103 8.85 -6.57 0.05
CA GLU A 103 8.13 -5.42 -0.47
C GLU A 103 7.76 -4.46 0.68
N VAL A 104 7.97 -3.16 0.45
CA VAL A 104 7.51 -2.12 1.36
C VAL A 104 6.02 -1.91 1.08
N ILE A 105 5.17 -2.43 1.97
CA ILE A 105 3.71 -2.25 1.86
C ILE A 105 3.34 -0.79 2.13
N GLU A 106 3.93 -0.22 3.17
CA GLU A 106 3.64 1.15 3.60
C GLU A 106 4.95 1.82 4.01
N SER A 107 5.25 2.96 3.38
CA SER A 107 6.47 3.70 3.63
C SER A 107 6.43 4.38 5.00
N LEU A 108 7.59 4.76 5.56
CA LEU A 108 7.61 5.54 6.79
C LEU A 108 6.87 6.88 6.60
N ARG A 109 7.09 7.56 5.46
CA ARG A 109 6.46 8.82 5.07
C ARG A 109 4.94 8.76 5.20
N ASP A 110 4.30 7.77 4.60
CA ASP A 110 2.83 7.64 4.60
C ASP A 110 2.29 7.41 6.01
N ARG A 111 3.04 6.69 6.86
CA ARG A 111 2.61 6.36 8.24
C ARG A 111 2.67 7.55 9.19
N ILE A 112 3.62 8.46 8.99
CA ILE A 112 3.90 9.56 9.92
C ILE A 112 3.39 10.92 9.42
N LEU A 113 2.98 11.03 8.16
CA LEU A 113 2.40 12.26 7.60
C LEU A 113 1.24 12.77 8.45
N GLY A 114 1.31 14.05 8.83
CA GLY A 114 0.30 14.71 9.63
C GLY A 114 0.28 14.28 11.10
N ARG A 115 1.27 13.51 11.58
CA ARG A 115 1.41 13.18 13.01
C ARG A 115 2.37 14.15 13.70
N THR A 116 2.26 14.21 15.02
CA THR A 116 3.16 15.01 15.87
C THR A 116 4.28 14.15 16.44
N LEU A 117 5.51 14.66 16.44
CA LEU A 117 6.65 14.02 17.09
C LEU A 117 6.48 13.93 18.61
N ALA A 118 6.78 12.76 19.19
CA ALA A 118 6.83 12.57 20.64
C ALA A 118 8.22 12.90 21.19
N ASP A 119 9.27 12.48 20.49
CA ASP A 119 10.66 12.76 20.82
C ASP A 119 11.31 13.57 19.68
N GLU A 120 12.46 14.19 19.95
CA GLU A 120 13.25 14.86 18.92
C GLU A 120 13.82 13.86 17.90
N VAL A 121 13.91 14.29 16.64
CA VAL A 121 14.53 13.51 15.56
C VAL A 121 15.90 14.10 15.26
N LEU A 122 16.92 13.27 15.39
CA LEU A 122 18.31 13.62 15.11
C LEU A 122 18.74 13.04 13.77
N HIS A 123 19.70 13.71 13.12
CA HIS A 123 20.34 13.21 11.92
C HIS A 123 21.11 11.91 12.24
N PRO A 124 20.92 10.80 11.50
CA PRO A 124 21.55 9.51 11.80
C PRO A 124 23.08 9.57 11.84
N GLU A 125 23.69 10.31 10.91
CA GLU A 125 25.15 10.47 10.84
C GLU A 125 25.71 11.64 11.66
N SER A 126 25.24 12.88 11.41
CA SER A 126 25.81 14.09 12.05
C SER A 126 25.35 14.31 13.49
N ARG A 127 24.26 13.64 13.93
CA ARG A 127 23.57 13.87 15.21
C ARG A 127 23.06 15.30 15.42
N GLU A 128 22.96 16.09 14.35
CA GLU A 128 22.33 17.40 14.41
C GLU A 128 20.81 17.24 14.57
N LEU A 129 20.18 18.20 15.25
CA LEU A 129 18.73 18.22 15.45
C LEU A 129 18.01 18.50 14.12
N LEU A 130 17.21 17.55 13.63
CA LEU A 130 16.39 17.74 12.43
C LEU A 130 15.05 18.37 12.76
N ALA A 131 14.36 17.84 13.78
CA ALA A 131 13.08 18.34 14.22
C ALA A 131 12.91 18.16 15.74
N PRO A 132 12.47 19.19 16.47
CA PRO A 132 12.23 19.08 17.91
C PRO A 132 10.96 18.26 18.20
N ALA A 133 10.86 17.76 19.43
CA ALA A 133 9.65 17.12 19.94
C ALA A 133 8.45 18.08 19.86
N GLY A 134 7.24 17.55 19.62
CA GLY A 134 6.02 18.36 19.47
C GLY A 134 5.86 19.01 18.10
N THR A 135 6.73 18.73 17.13
CA THR A 135 6.56 19.24 15.76
C THR A 135 5.52 18.41 15.00
N LEU A 136 4.59 19.09 14.32
CA LEU A 136 3.62 18.46 13.40
C LEU A 136 4.30 18.18 12.06
N LEU A 137 4.32 16.93 11.61
CA LEU A 137 5.00 16.52 10.38
C LEU A 137 4.18 16.88 9.13
N ASP A 138 4.76 17.71 8.28
CA ASP A 138 4.26 18.10 6.96
C ASP A 138 5.06 17.44 5.83
N GLU A 139 4.64 17.62 4.59
CA GLU A 139 5.29 17.03 3.43
C GLU A 139 6.76 17.48 3.28
N ASP A 140 7.08 18.74 3.58
CA ASP A 140 8.42 19.32 3.44
C ASP A 140 9.41 18.69 4.44
N MET A 141 9.00 18.52 5.71
CA MET A 141 9.83 17.84 6.71
C MET A 141 10.07 16.38 6.36
N LEU A 142 9.09 15.71 5.75
CA LEU A 142 9.25 14.31 5.34
C LEU A 142 10.22 14.15 4.18
N GLU A 143 10.31 15.12 3.27
CA GLU A 143 11.35 15.11 2.23
C GLU A 143 12.76 15.19 2.84
N ILE A 144 12.94 16.00 3.89
CA ILE A 144 14.21 16.07 4.63
C ILE A 144 14.50 14.72 5.30
N PHE A 145 13.51 14.11 5.96
CA PHE A 145 13.69 12.82 6.63
C PHE A 145 14.02 11.69 5.66
N GLU A 146 13.43 11.69 4.46
CA GLU A 146 13.74 10.72 3.41
C GLU A 146 15.14 10.95 2.83
N ALA A 147 15.54 12.20 2.58
CA ALA A 147 16.86 12.54 2.07
C ALA A 147 17.99 12.11 3.01
N VAL A 148 17.73 12.22 4.32
CA VAL A 148 18.65 11.85 5.41
C VAL A 148 18.52 10.36 5.78
N ALA A 149 17.59 9.62 5.16
CA ALA A 149 17.32 8.21 5.40
C ALA A 149 17.03 7.88 6.87
N VAL A 150 16.11 8.61 7.48
CA VAL A 150 15.58 8.30 8.83
C VAL A 150 14.78 7.00 8.78
N ASP A 151 15.16 6.02 9.61
CA ASP A 151 14.55 4.67 9.60
C ASP A 151 13.30 4.53 10.48
N GLU A 152 13.27 5.24 11.61
CA GLU A 152 12.19 5.19 12.59
C GLU A 152 12.00 6.53 13.29
N VAL A 153 10.74 6.80 13.66
CA VAL A 153 10.34 8.05 14.31
C VAL A 153 9.32 7.73 15.39
N LYS A 154 9.50 8.29 16.59
CA LYS A 154 8.51 8.17 17.66
C LYS A 154 7.50 9.31 17.56
N VAL A 155 6.24 8.94 17.30
CA VAL A 155 5.14 9.90 17.11
C VAL A 155 4.09 9.74 18.20
N ARG A 156 3.38 10.82 18.50
CA ARG A 156 2.22 10.79 19.37
C ARG A 156 1.07 10.08 18.69
N THR A 157 0.24 9.41 19.48
CA THR A 157 -0.89 8.65 18.97
C THR A 157 -2.14 8.88 19.83
N ALA A 158 -3.30 8.60 19.25
CA ALA A 158 -4.56 8.61 19.98
C ALA A 158 -4.58 7.60 21.15
N LEU A 159 -3.81 6.50 21.06
CA LEU A 159 -3.74 5.47 22.10
C LEU A 159 -2.92 5.88 23.32
N THR A 160 -1.92 6.74 23.13
CA THR A 160 -1.04 7.24 24.21
C THR A 160 -1.51 8.59 24.78
N CYS A 161 -2.71 9.03 24.39
CA CYS A 161 -3.26 10.32 24.79
C CYS A 161 -3.74 10.30 26.26
N ALA A 162 -3.32 11.28 27.05
CA ALA A 162 -3.70 11.41 28.46
C ALA A 162 -5.02 12.18 28.69
N THR A 163 -5.61 12.76 27.64
CA THR A 163 -6.88 13.51 27.73
C THR A 163 -8.01 12.62 28.21
N ARG A 164 -8.71 13.05 29.27
CA ARG A 164 -9.85 12.29 29.80
C ARG A 164 -11.10 12.51 28.93
N PHE A 165 -11.76 11.40 28.54
CA PHE A 165 -12.99 11.41 27.73
C PHE A 165 -12.86 12.22 26.42
N GLY A 166 -11.76 12.05 25.68
CA GLY A 166 -11.54 12.77 24.42
C GLY A 166 -10.10 12.59 23.95
N LEU A 167 -9.69 13.43 23.00
CA LEU A 167 -8.31 13.48 22.50
C LEU A 167 -7.79 14.92 22.53
N CYS A 168 -6.47 15.07 22.62
CA CYS A 168 -5.82 16.35 22.33
C CYS A 168 -5.49 16.46 20.84
N ALA A 169 -5.41 17.68 20.33
CA ALA A 169 -5.08 17.95 18.94
C ALA A 169 -3.69 17.41 18.55
N MET A 170 -2.70 17.51 19.44
CA MET A 170 -1.34 17.02 19.18
C MET A 170 -1.23 15.49 19.06
N CYS A 171 -2.05 14.73 19.78
CA CYS A 171 -2.08 13.25 19.69
C CYS A 171 -2.82 12.76 18.43
N TYR A 172 -3.77 13.53 17.91
CA TYR A 172 -4.44 13.24 16.64
C TYR A 172 -3.59 13.69 15.45
N GLY A 173 -3.11 14.95 15.50
CA GLY A 173 -2.34 15.59 14.46
C GLY A 173 -3.22 16.34 13.45
N ARG A 174 -3.00 16.07 12.16
CA ARG A 174 -3.59 16.76 11.02
C ARG A 174 -4.99 16.25 10.69
N ASP A 175 -5.91 17.16 10.42
CA ASP A 175 -7.20 16.87 9.80
C ASP A 175 -6.97 16.55 8.31
N LEU A 176 -7.23 15.30 7.91
CA LEU A 176 -7.02 14.83 6.53
C LEU A 176 -8.02 15.42 5.52
N GLY A 177 -9.13 15.99 5.98
CA GLY A 177 -10.11 16.65 5.10
C GLY A 177 -9.77 18.11 4.81
N ARG A 178 -9.19 18.82 5.79
CA ARG A 178 -8.88 20.26 5.69
C ARG A 178 -7.39 20.55 5.50
N GLY A 179 -6.52 19.60 5.82
CA GLY A 179 -5.07 19.69 5.61
C GLY A 179 -4.30 20.52 6.65
N GLY A 180 -4.93 20.98 7.74
CA GLY A 180 -4.27 21.66 8.85
C GLY A 180 -4.26 20.84 10.13
N LEU A 181 -3.68 21.36 11.21
CA LEU A 181 -3.85 20.79 12.55
C LEU A 181 -5.34 20.70 12.89
N ILE A 182 -5.77 19.61 13.53
CA ILE A 182 -7.19 19.43 13.83
C ILE A 182 -7.72 20.48 14.80
N ASN A 183 -8.94 20.94 14.54
CA ASN A 183 -9.62 21.92 15.37
C ASN A 183 -10.16 21.31 16.67
N ASN A 184 -10.20 22.12 17.72
CA ASN A 184 -10.89 21.77 18.95
C ASN A 184 -12.40 21.65 18.70
N GLY A 185 -13.05 20.63 19.27
CA GLY A 185 -14.46 20.31 19.08
C GLY A 185 -14.77 19.38 17.91
N GLU A 186 -13.78 18.95 17.12
CA GLU A 186 -14.01 18.04 15.99
C GLU A 186 -14.34 16.61 16.46
N ALA A 187 -15.38 16.01 15.89
CA ALA A 187 -15.90 14.68 16.25
C ALA A 187 -15.12 13.55 15.57
N VAL A 188 -13.85 13.41 15.93
CA VAL A 188 -12.89 12.47 15.32
C VAL A 188 -13.32 11.01 15.39
N GLY A 189 -14.08 10.61 16.42
CA GLY A 189 -14.58 9.24 16.52
C GLY A 189 -15.58 8.88 15.42
N VAL A 190 -16.54 9.77 15.15
CA VAL A 190 -17.52 9.58 14.06
C VAL A 190 -16.82 9.56 12.71
N ILE A 191 -15.86 10.46 12.50
CA ILE A 191 -15.05 10.52 11.27
C ILE A 191 -14.31 9.20 11.07
N ALA A 192 -13.59 8.71 12.10
CA ALA A 192 -12.85 7.46 12.03
C ALA A 192 -13.76 6.24 11.75
N ALA A 193 -14.91 6.17 12.41
CA ALA A 193 -15.88 5.09 12.19
C ALA A 193 -16.41 5.08 10.74
N GLN A 194 -16.68 6.26 10.16
CA GLN A 194 -17.11 6.40 8.77
C GLN A 194 -15.99 6.04 7.79
N SER A 195 -14.76 6.49 8.04
CA SER A 195 -13.58 6.18 7.22
C SER A 195 -13.25 4.69 7.16
N ILE A 196 -13.72 3.89 8.13
CA ILE A 196 -13.64 2.43 8.10
C ILE A 196 -14.90 1.83 7.45
N GLY A 197 -16.06 2.31 7.86
CA GLY A 197 -17.35 1.72 7.52
C GLY A 197 -17.78 1.88 6.06
N GLU A 198 -17.59 3.07 5.48
CA GLU A 198 -17.96 3.34 4.08
C GLU A 198 -17.10 2.55 3.11
N PRO A 199 -15.74 2.57 3.20
CA PRO A 199 -14.90 1.74 2.35
C PRO A 199 -15.12 0.25 2.57
N GLY A 200 -15.34 -0.18 3.81
CA GLY A 200 -15.64 -1.59 4.13
C GLY A 200 -16.90 -2.10 3.44
N THR A 201 -17.97 -1.30 3.48
CA THR A 201 -19.24 -1.61 2.79
C THR A 201 -19.04 -1.57 1.27
N GLN A 202 -18.29 -0.59 0.76
CA GLN A 202 -17.98 -0.48 -0.67
C GLN A 202 -17.17 -1.67 -1.19
N LEU A 203 -16.17 -2.14 -0.44
CA LEU A 203 -15.38 -3.32 -0.78
C LEU A 203 -16.25 -4.56 -0.86
N THR A 204 -17.16 -4.76 0.11
CA THR A 204 -18.11 -5.89 0.06
C THR A 204 -19.04 -5.85 -1.15
N MET A 205 -19.33 -4.66 -1.68
CA MET A 205 -20.08 -4.54 -2.93
C MET A 205 -19.22 -4.82 -4.16
N ARG A 206 -18.00 -4.25 -4.24
CA ARG A 206 -17.19 -4.31 -5.47
C ARG A 206 -16.52 -5.67 -5.73
N THR A 207 -16.11 -6.41 -4.71
CA THR A 207 -15.31 -7.64 -4.91
C THR A 207 -16.14 -8.87 -5.31
N PHE A 208 -17.39 -8.98 -4.84
CA PHE A 208 -18.19 -10.19 -5.05
C PHE A 208 -19.04 -10.17 -6.32
N HIS A 209 -19.11 -9.02 -7.01
CA HIS A 209 -19.86 -8.85 -8.26
C HIS A 209 -19.10 -9.26 -9.53
N ILE A 210 -17.84 -9.71 -9.44
CA ILE A 210 -17.01 -10.05 -10.61
C ILE A 210 -17.42 -11.41 -11.24
N GLY A 211 -18.49 -12.04 -10.75
CA GLY A 211 -19.29 -12.98 -11.54
C GLY A 211 -18.69 -14.38 -11.71
N GLY A 212 -18.15 -14.95 -10.62
CA GLY A 212 -17.73 -16.35 -10.57
C GLY A 212 -16.43 -16.69 -11.31
N ALA A 213 -15.90 -15.79 -12.15
CA ALA A 213 -14.66 -15.99 -12.88
C ALA A 213 -13.46 -15.81 -11.94
N ALA A 214 -12.70 -16.88 -11.71
CA ALA A 214 -11.49 -16.82 -10.90
C ALA A 214 -10.33 -16.26 -11.74
N SER A 215 -9.73 -15.15 -11.28
CA SER A 215 -8.46 -14.67 -11.82
C SER A 215 -7.49 -14.37 -10.68
N ARG A 216 -6.39 -15.12 -10.61
CA ARG A 216 -5.24 -14.74 -9.79
C ARG A 216 -4.43 -13.73 -10.60
N ALA A 217 -4.24 -12.51 -10.08
CA ALA A 217 -3.26 -11.60 -10.64
C ALA A 217 -1.86 -12.16 -10.33
N SER A 218 -0.97 -12.15 -11.32
CA SER A 218 0.44 -12.49 -11.10
C SER A 218 1.04 -11.46 -10.14
N VAL A 219 1.62 -11.93 -9.04
CA VAL A 219 2.42 -11.07 -8.15
C VAL A 219 3.67 -10.68 -8.92
N ALA A 220 4.00 -9.39 -8.94
CA ALA A 220 5.18 -8.91 -9.63
C ALA A 220 6.43 -9.43 -8.89
N SER A 221 7.26 -10.19 -9.59
CA SER A 221 8.52 -10.74 -9.08
C SER A 221 9.74 -10.03 -9.68
N SER A 222 9.55 -9.13 -10.64
CA SER A 222 10.64 -8.48 -11.35
C SER A 222 10.31 -7.05 -11.75
N VAL A 223 11.36 -6.23 -11.88
CA VAL A 223 11.29 -4.92 -12.53
C VAL A 223 11.98 -5.01 -13.89
N GLU A 224 11.32 -4.48 -14.92
CA GLU A 224 11.86 -4.34 -16.27
C GLU A 224 11.97 -2.85 -16.66
N ALA A 225 13.04 -2.52 -17.39
CA ALA A 225 13.23 -1.19 -17.95
C ALA A 225 12.27 -0.93 -19.11
N LYS A 226 11.59 0.22 -19.14
CA LYS A 226 10.72 0.59 -20.28
C LYS A 226 11.45 1.44 -21.33
N SER A 227 12.59 2.02 -20.95
CA SER A 227 13.42 2.88 -21.79
C SER A 227 14.85 2.38 -21.84
N SER A 228 15.51 2.64 -22.97
CA SER A 228 16.96 2.49 -23.09
C SER A 228 17.67 3.65 -22.41
N GLY A 229 18.81 3.37 -21.79
CA GLY A 229 19.61 4.37 -21.10
C GLY A 229 20.73 3.78 -20.25
N LEU A 230 21.38 4.65 -19.48
CA LEU A 230 22.43 4.31 -18.53
C LEU A 230 21.84 4.13 -17.14
N ILE A 231 22.24 3.07 -16.45
CA ILE A 231 21.75 2.77 -15.10
C ILE A 231 22.50 3.60 -14.06
N GLY A 232 21.75 4.38 -13.29
CA GLY A 232 22.14 5.00 -12.04
C GLY A 232 21.41 4.35 -10.87
N PHE A 233 21.97 4.50 -9.67
CA PHE A 233 21.30 4.15 -8.43
C PHE A 233 21.14 5.41 -7.59
N ASN A 234 20.09 5.47 -6.76
CA ASN A 234 19.96 6.57 -5.81
C ASN A 234 21.03 6.49 -4.70
N ALA A 235 21.22 7.60 -3.98
CA ALA A 235 22.23 7.68 -2.91
C ALA A 235 21.97 6.67 -1.76
N ALA A 236 20.71 6.30 -1.54
CA ALA A 236 20.32 5.33 -0.52
C ALA A 236 20.56 3.86 -0.94
N MET A 237 20.93 3.58 -2.19
CA MET A 237 21.09 2.23 -2.70
C MET A 237 22.35 1.57 -2.12
N ARG A 238 22.14 0.52 -1.32
CA ARG A 238 23.22 -0.32 -0.78
C ARG A 238 23.01 -1.76 -1.24
N TYR A 239 24.08 -2.41 -1.69
CA TYR A 239 24.03 -3.80 -2.15
C TYR A 239 25.30 -4.56 -1.77
N VAL A 240 25.17 -5.87 -1.58
CA VAL A 240 26.27 -6.79 -1.28
C VAL A 240 26.37 -7.87 -2.36
N THR A 241 27.56 -8.41 -2.56
CA THR A 241 27.75 -9.54 -3.48
C THR A 241 27.66 -10.84 -2.69
N ASN A 242 26.72 -11.71 -3.03
CA ASN A 242 26.62 -13.04 -2.43
C ASN A 242 27.77 -13.95 -2.90
N SER A 243 28.03 -15.04 -2.19
CA SER A 243 28.93 -16.14 -2.57
C SER A 243 28.73 -16.67 -4.00
N LYS A 244 27.53 -16.54 -4.56
CA LYS A 244 27.17 -16.91 -5.93
C LYS A 244 27.50 -15.83 -6.99
N GLY A 245 28.07 -14.69 -6.58
CA GLY A 245 28.38 -13.56 -7.47
C GLY A 245 27.18 -12.66 -7.82
N GLU A 246 26.02 -12.91 -7.19
CA GLU A 246 24.80 -12.11 -7.37
C GLU A 246 24.82 -10.87 -6.48
N LEU A 247 24.33 -9.75 -7.01
CA LEU A 247 24.21 -8.50 -6.26
C LEU A 247 22.87 -8.45 -5.56
N VAL A 248 22.87 -8.33 -4.23
CA VAL A 248 21.65 -8.35 -3.41
C VAL A 248 21.49 -7.01 -2.72
N VAL A 249 20.30 -6.41 -2.84
CA VAL A 249 19.98 -5.11 -2.24
C VAL A 249 19.81 -5.25 -0.72
N ILE A 250 20.47 -4.38 0.05
CA ILE A 250 20.37 -4.31 1.51
C ILE A 250 19.74 -2.98 2.00
N SER A 251 19.43 -2.06 1.10
CA SER A 251 18.69 -0.83 1.40
C SER A 251 17.18 -1.01 1.29
N ARG A 252 16.40 -0.35 2.16
CA ARG A 252 14.92 -0.35 2.09
C ARG A 252 14.33 0.71 1.15
N SER A 253 15.08 1.76 0.88
CA SER A 253 14.72 2.88 0.00
C SER A 253 15.53 2.86 -1.30
N GLY A 254 15.99 1.68 -1.73
CA GLY A 254 16.81 1.53 -2.94
C GLY A 254 16.01 1.79 -4.21
N GLU A 255 16.56 2.63 -5.10
CA GLU A 255 15.94 2.93 -6.39
C GLU A 255 16.95 2.80 -7.54
N ILE A 256 16.47 2.24 -8.65
CA ILE A 256 17.18 2.21 -9.92
C ILE A 256 16.67 3.36 -10.78
N ILE A 257 17.59 4.21 -11.22
CA ILE A 257 17.31 5.37 -12.06
C ILE A 257 17.89 5.08 -13.45
N ILE A 258 17.15 5.38 -14.51
CA ILE A 258 17.65 5.28 -15.87
C ILE A 258 17.87 6.69 -16.41
N HIS A 259 19.11 7.00 -16.77
CA HIS A 259 19.50 8.27 -17.39
C HIS A 259 19.58 8.14 -18.92
N ASP A 260 19.24 9.22 -19.61
CA ASP A 260 19.50 9.37 -21.05
C ASP A 260 20.98 9.65 -21.32
N GLU A 261 21.40 9.64 -22.59
CA GLU A 261 22.76 10.00 -23.02
C GLU A 261 23.17 11.43 -22.59
N HIS A 262 22.18 12.28 -22.32
CA HIS A 262 22.35 13.66 -21.86
C HIS A 262 22.22 13.82 -20.33
N GLY A 263 22.24 12.73 -19.57
CA GLY A 263 22.19 12.73 -18.09
C GLY A 263 20.82 13.01 -17.47
N ARG A 264 19.77 13.21 -18.28
CA ARG A 264 18.39 13.42 -17.79
C ARG A 264 17.78 12.12 -17.30
N GLU A 265 17.10 12.16 -16.14
CA GLU A 265 16.34 11.01 -15.64
C GLU A 265 15.15 10.72 -16.56
N ARG A 266 15.05 9.47 -17.03
CA ARG A 266 13.91 8.98 -17.82
C ARG A 266 12.96 8.13 -16.99
N GLU A 267 13.52 7.29 -16.12
CA GLU A 267 12.75 6.35 -15.31
C GLU A 267 13.34 6.18 -13.93
N ARG A 268 12.46 5.85 -12.98
CA ARG A 268 12.81 5.52 -11.60
C ARG A 268 11.99 4.31 -11.18
N HIS A 269 12.67 3.30 -10.66
CA HIS A 269 12.06 2.06 -10.21
C HIS A 269 12.48 1.76 -8.77
N LYS A 270 11.52 1.62 -7.87
CA LYS A 270 11.78 1.18 -6.49
C LYS A 270 12.14 -0.31 -6.48
N VAL A 271 13.13 -0.68 -5.68
CA VAL A 271 13.60 -2.06 -5.56
C VAL A 271 13.48 -2.51 -4.10
N PRO A 272 12.82 -3.66 -3.84
CA PRO A 272 12.64 -4.16 -2.49
C PRO A 272 13.94 -4.63 -1.83
N TYR A 273 13.93 -4.65 -0.49
CA TYR A 273 15.04 -5.22 0.28
C TYR A 273 15.21 -6.70 -0.07
N GLY A 274 16.44 -7.08 -0.38
CA GLY A 274 16.77 -8.45 -0.74
C GLY A 274 16.52 -8.83 -2.19
N ALA A 275 16.12 -7.88 -3.04
CA ALA A 275 16.07 -8.12 -4.47
C ALA A 275 17.47 -8.43 -5.02
N ILE A 276 17.51 -9.32 -6.03
CA ILE A 276 18.70 -9.65 -6.79
C ILE A 276 18.78 -8.70 -7.99
N LEU A 277 19.83 -7.90 -8.05
CA LEU A 277 20.11 -7.01 -9.17
C LEU A 277 20.78 -7.78 -10.31
N THR A 278 20.21 -7.67 -11.51
CA THR A 278 20.81 -8.19 -12.76
C THR A 278 21.71 -7.17 -13.46
N VAL A 279 21.77 -5.94 -12.93
CA VAL A 279 22.40 -4.79 -13.55
C VAL A 279 23.37 -4.09 -12.60
N LYS A 280 24.38 -3.41 -13.18
CA LYS A 280 25.40 -2.65 -12.46
C LYS A 280 25.33 -1.18 -12.85
N VAL A 281 25.81 -0.29 -11.97
CA VAL A 281 25.92 1.15 -12.23
C VAL A 281 26.73 1.39 -13.51
N GLY A 282 26.27 2.32 -14.34
CA GLY A 282 26.92 2.72 -15.59
C GLY A 282 26.70 1.74 -16.75
N LYS A 283 25.98 0.63 -16.55
CA LYS A 283 25.64 -0.29 -17.64
C LYS A 283 24.58 0.33 -18.55
N ALA A 284 24.85 0.35 -19.85
CA ALA A 284 23.85 0.70 -20.86
C ALA A 284 22.88 -0.48 -21.05
N ILE A 285 21.58 -0.17 -21.02
CA ILE A 285 20.51 -1.16 -21.21
C ILE A 285 19.56 -0.73 -22.33
N LYS A 286 18.91 -1.73 -22.92
CA LYS A 286 17.79 -1.52 -23.85
C LYS A 286 16.47 -1.66 -23.09
N ALA A 287 15.42 -1.03 -23.62
CA ALA A 287 14.05 -1.29 -23.18
C ALA A 287 13.75 -2.80 -23.19
N GLY A 288 13.09 -3.29 -22.13
CA GLY A 288 12.78 -4.70 -21.89
C GLY A 288 13.83 -5.46 -21.06
N ALA A 289 14.92 -4.83 -20.62
CA ALA A 289 15.91 -5.48 -19.78
C ALA A 289 15.40 -5.61 -18.33
N ILE A 290 15.56 -6.80 -17.73
CA ILE A 290 15.26 -7.04 -16.32
C ILE A 290 16.31 -6.33 -15.45
N LEU A 291 15.84 -5.46 -14.57
CA LEU A 291 16.67 -4.67 -13.65
C LEU A 291 16.91 -5.40 -12.33
N ALA A 292 15.86 -6.00 -11.77
CA ALA A 292 15.91 -6.73 -10.51
C ALA A 292 14.86 -7.84 -10.48
N ASN A 293 15.14 -8.90 -9.72
CA ASN A 293 14.25 -10.04 -9.50
C ASN A 293 14.20 -10.38 -8.00
N TRP A 294 13.06 -10.80 -7.50
CA TRP A 294 12.89 -11.29 -6.14
C TRP A 294 11.81 -12.36 -6.09
N ASP A 295 11.86 -13.18 -5.06
CA ASP A 295 10.78 -14.11 -4.75
C ASP A 295 9.72 -13.37 -3.91
N PRO A 296 8.48 -13.20 -4.40
CA PRO A 296 7.43 -12.48 -3.68
C PRO A 296 7.01 -13.13 -2.37
N LEU A 297 7.37 -14.40 -2.15
CA LEU A 297 6.90 -15.21 -1.03
C LEU A 297 7.96 -15.42 0.05
N THR A 298 9.20 -14.98 -0.17
CA THR A 298 10.28 -15.20 0.78
C THR A 298 10.96 -13.90 1.18
N ARG A 299 11.29 -13.78 2.48
CA ARG A 299 12.15 -12.72 2.99
C ARG A 299 13.59 -13.26 2.93
N PRO A 300 14.44 -12.82 2.00
CA PRO A 300 15.85 -13.19 2.04
C PRO A 300 16.46 -12.57 3.30
N VAL A 301 16.77 -13.44 4.28
CA VAL A 301 17.53 -13.05 5.47
C VAL A 301 18.99 -13.01 5.04
N ILE A 302 19.51 -11.80 4.82
CA ILE A 302 20.92 -11.57 4.52
C ILE A 302 21.62 -11.43 5.88
N THR A 303 22.60 -12.30 6.13
CA THR A 303 23.41 -12.33 7.37
C THR A 303 24.78 -11.76 7.10
#